data_AF-A0A1S1H8P8-F1
#
_entry.id   AF-A0A1S1H8P8-F1
#
_cell.length_a   1.000
_cell.length_b   1.000
_cell.length_c   1.000
_cell.angle_alpha   90.00
_cell.angle_beta   90.00
_cell.angle_gamma   90.00
#
_symmetry.space_group_name_H-M   'P 1'
#
loop_
_entity.id
_entity.type
_entity.pdbx_description
1 polymer ?
#
loop_
_entity_poly.entity_id
_entity_poly.type
_entity_poly.pdbx_seq_one_letter_code
_entity_poly.pdbx_strand_id
1 'polypeptide(L)'
;MTLSQVQIIRSLGEALAWFEKELAWGVEPAQLGHLTGRIGELYAAMITRGQMALATNQHGYDVVGADNERISVKTITTSTHVSVRKSTFHHVDRILILRINVNEGEVSVEEVLDCRADEFPALASEGAGEFVFRIRQTSRARHALDEMVVTAEAWQGPYRILQYENGTIIVERDGEAQPQAKPILREIATSLGISLLNANGNARNTRQLGSEVLINLSASH
;
A
#
# COMPACT_ATOMS: atom_id res chain seq x y z
N MET A 1 5.53 28.08 -5.19
CA MET A 1 6.58 27.52 -6.08
C MET A 1 6.22 26.08 -6.38
N THR A 2 6.30 25.66 -7.65
CA THR A 2 6.10 24.26 -8.07
C THR A 2 7.28 23.40 -7.61
N LEU A 3 7.04 22.18 -7.15
CA LEU A 3 8.09 21.24 -6.75
C LEU A 3 8.54 20.44 -7.97
N SER A 4 9.83 20.39 -8.27
CA SER A 4 10.34 19.42 -9.25
C SER A 4 10.03 17.98 -8.83
N GLN A 5 10.00 17.05 -9.78
CA GLN A 5 9.79 15.62 -9.50
C GLN A 5 10.81 15.07 -8.49
N VAL A 6 12.07 15.53 -8.56
CA VAL A 6 13.10 15.16 -7.57
C VAL A 6 12.75 15.66 -6.17
N GLN A 7 12.18 16.87 -6.05
CA GLN A 7 11.73 17.39 -4.77
C GLN A 7 10.52 16.62 -4.23
N ILE A 8 9.57 16.22 -5.09
CA ILE A 8 8.43 15.38 -4.69
C ILE A 8 8.92 14.04 -4.14
N ILE A 9 9.83 13.37 -4.84
CA ILE A 9 10.40 12.09 -4.39
C ILE A 9 11.12 12.24 -3.04
N ARG A 10 11.92 13.30 -2.88
CA ARG A 10 12.61 13.57 -1.60
C ARG A 10 11.63 13.84 -0.47
N SER A 11 10.65 14.71 -0.69
CA SER A 11 9.62 15.03 0.30
C SER A 11 8.77 13.81 0.66
N LEU A 12 8.47 12.93 -0.29
CA LEU A 12 7.79 11.66 -0.02
C LEU A 12 8.64 10.77 0.89
N GLY A 13 9.94 10.62 0.58
CA GLY A 13 10.87 9.84 1.41
C GLY A 13 11.01 10.40 2.82
N GLU A 14 11.10 11.73 2.97
CA GLU A 14 11.13 12.40 4.27
C GLU A 14 9.85 12.19 5.07
N ALA A 15 8.69 12.30 4.42
CA ALA A 15 7.40 12.10 5.06
C ALA A 15 7.21 10.64 5.52
N LEU A 16 7.61 9.66 4.70
CA LEU A 16 7.60 8.24 5.07
C LEU A 16 8.54 7.96 6.25
N ALA A 17 9.77 8.48 6.22
CA ALA A 17 10.72 8.31 7.32
C ALA A 17 10.23 8.95 8.63
N TRP A 18 9.53 10.08 8.57
CA TRP A 18 8.90 10.68 9.75
C TRP A 18 7.74 9.82 10.26
N PHE A 19 6.90 9.32 9.36
CA PHE A 19 5.80 8.42 9.71
C PHE A 19 6.30 7.15 10.40
N GLU A 20 7.37 6.53 9.89
CA GLU A 20 8.03 5.38 10.52
C GLU A 20 8.54 5.69 11.94
N LYS A 21 9.11 6.88 12.17
CA LYS A 21 9.56 7.29 13.51
C LYS A 21 8.41 7.44 14.50
N GLU A 22 7.32 8.08 14.10
CA GLU A 22 6.12 8.23 14.95
C GLU A 22 5.55 6.86 15.34
N LEU A 23 5.49 5.93 14.39
CA LEU A 23 5.08 4.54 14.67
C LEU A 23 6.04 3.84 15.63
N ALA A 24 7.36 4.02 15.46
CA ALA A 24 8.37 3.46 16.37
C ALA A 24 8.25 4.00 17.80
N TRP A 25 7.72 5.21 17.98
CA TRP A 25 7.39 5.79 19.29
C TRP A 25 6.02 5.34 19.82
N GLY A 26 5.29 4.49 19.09
CA GLY A 26 4.01 3.92 19.52
C GLY A 26 2.79 4.78 19.20
N VAL A 27 2.92 5.80 18.34
CA VAL A 27 1.78 6.61 17.91
C VAL A 27 0.89 5.79 16.97
N GLU A 28 -0.41 5.77 17.24
CA GLU A 28 -1.36 5.05 16.38
C GLU A 28 -1.48 5.72 14.99
N PRO A 29 -1.48 4.93 13.89
CA PRO A 29 -1.60 5.48 12.53
C PRO A 29 -2.82 6.40 12.32
N ALA A 30 -3.92 6.15 13.03
CA ALA A 30 -5.14 6.96 12.96
C ALA A 30 -4.94 8.40 13.45
N GLN A 31 -3.97 8.65 14.32
CA GLN A 31 -3.66 9.98 14.87
C GLN A 31 -2.76 10.81 13.93
N LEU A 32 -2.17 10.16 12.91
CA LEU A 32 -1.24 10.78 11.97
C LEU A 32 -1.95 11.28 10.69
N GLY A 33 -3.23 11.65 10.77
CA GLY A 33 -4.08 11.99 9.62
C GLY A 33 -3.50 13.06 8.67
N HIS A 34 -2.85 14.09 9.22
CA HIS A 34 -2.21 15.12 8.39
C HIS A 34 -0.99 14.58 7.63
N LEU A 35 -0.19 13.73 8.28
CA LEU A 35 1.01 13.14 7.71
C LEU A 35 0.65 12.10 6.65
N THR A 36 -0.33 11.23 6.94
CA THR A 36 -0.83 10.24 5.97
C THR A 36 -1.49 10.91 4.77
N GLY A 37 -2.26 11.98 4.99
CA GLY A 37 -2.77 12.83 3.91
C GLY A 37 -1.64 13.35 3.01
N ARG A 38 -0.60 13.96 3.62
CA ARG A 38 0.55 14.49 2.88
C ARG A 38 1.32 13.42 2.10
N ILE A 39 1.54 12.25 2.70
CA ILE A 39 2.18 11.11 2.03
C ILE A 39 1.39 10.71 0.79
N GLY A 40 0.06 10.61 0.90
CA GLY A 40 -0.79 10.25 -0.24
C GLY A 40 -0.76 11.29 -1.35
N GLU A 41 -0.81 12.58 -1.03
CA GLU A 41 -0.70 13.65 -2.03
C GLU A 41 0.65 13.61 -2.76
N LEU A 42 1.76 13.42 -2.03
CA LEU A 42 3.10 13.31 -2.60
C LEU A 42 3.24 12.06 -3.47
N TYR A 43 2.70 10.92 -3.02
CA TYR A 43 2.67 9.68 -3.78
C TYR A 43 1.87 9.85 -5.08
N ALA A 44 0.67 10.42 -5.00
CA ALA A 44 -0.18 10.72 -6.15
C ALA A 44 0.52 11.63 -7.15
N ALA A 45 1.18 12.71 -6.68
CA ALA A 45 1.94 13.61 -7.55
C ALA A 45 3.15 12.91 -8.21
N MET A 46 3.78 11.96 -7.53
CA MET A 46 4.88 11.17 -8.10
C MET A 46 4.39 10.23 -9.21
N ILE A 47 3.36 9.41 -8.94
CA ILE A 47 2.91 8.38 -9.90
C ILE A 47 2.24 8.99 -11.14
N THR A 48 1.61 10.16 -10.99
CA THR A 48 0.94 10.87 -12.10
C THR A 48 1.87 11.87 -12.80
N ARG A 49 3.15 11.92 -12.40
CA ARG A 49 4.13 12.94 -12.83
C ARG A 49 3.59 14.37 -12.68
N GLY A 50 2.68 14.55 -11.74
CA GLY A 50 1.94 15.76 -11.48
C GLY A 50 2.62 16.72 -10.52
N GLN A 51 1.83 17.64 -10.00
CA GLN A 51 2.21 18.62 -9.00
C GLN A 51 1.13 18.69 -7.92
N MET A 52 1.53 18.98 -6.69
CA MET A 52 0.55 19.36 -5.65
C MET A 52 -0.15 20.65 -6.08
N ALA A 53 -1.43 20.79 -5.72
CA ALA A 53 -2.21 21.98 -6.04
C ALA A 53 -1.50 23.26 -5.52
N LEU A 54 -1.42 24.27 -6.38
CA LEU A 54 -0.58 25.47 -6.16
C LEU A 54 -1.11 26.41 -5.07
N ALA A 55 -2.40 26.33 -4.75
CA ALA A 55 -3.03 27.17 -3.75
C ALA A 55 -3.16 26.44 -2.40
N THR A 56 -2.70 27.11 -1.34
CA THR A 56 -3.03 26.71 0.03
C THR A 56 -4.55 26.76 0.19
N ASN A 57 -5.18 25.64 0.57
CA ASN A 57 -6.64 25.46 0.62
C ASN A 57 -7.35 25.38 -0.75
N GLN A 58 -6.69 24.80 -1.77
CA GLN A 58 -7.38 24.46 -3.02
C GLN A 58 -8.63 23.60 -2.73
N HIS A 59 -9.79 24.04 -3.22
CA HIS A 59 -11.04 23.34 -2.97
C HIS A 59 -11.24 22.19 -3.96
N GLY A 60 -11.30 20.97 -3.42
CA GLY A 60 -11.84 19.79 -4.10
C GLY A 60 -10.82 18.82 -4.69
N TYR A 61 -9.62 19.28 -5.05
CA TYR A 61 -8.54 18.42 -5.57
C TYR A 61 -7.20 18.79 -4.96
N ASP A 62 -6.31 17.80 -4.89
CA ASP A 62 -5.05 17.88 -4.14
C ASP A 62 -3.84 17.87 -5.07
N VAL A 63 -3.97 17.23 -6.23
CA VAL A 63 -2.90 17.06 -7.24
C VAL A 63 -3.42 17.43 -8.63
N VAL A 64 -2.55 18.01 -9.45
CA VAL A 64 -2.75 18.19 -10.88
C VAL A 64 -1.80 17.25 -11.61
N GLY A 65 -2.32 16.25 -12.31
CA GLY A 65 -1.53 15.27 -13.06
C GLY A 65 -0.82 15.89 -14.28
N ALA A 66 0.08 15.13 -14.90
CA ALA A 66 0.80 15.59 -16.10
C ALA A 66 -0.14 15.95 -17.27
N ASP A 67 -1.29 15.27 -17.37
CA ASP A 67 -2.33 15.52 -18.37
C ASP A 67 -3.29 16.66 -17.97
N ASN A 68 -2.92 17.47 -16.97
CA ASN A 68 -3.71 18.57 -16.42
C ASN A 68 -5.06 18.15 -15.78
N GLU A 69 -5.17 16.88 -15.43
CA GLU A 69 -6.29 16.30 -14.67
C GLU A 69 -6.24 16.71 -13.20
N ARG A 70 -7.39 17.07 -12.62
CA ARG A 70 -7.53 17.42 -11.20
C ARG A 70 -7.86 16.16 -10.40
N ILE A 71 -6.93 15.78 -9.52
CA ILE A 71 -6.99 14.53 -8.78
C ILE A 71 -7.33 14.81 -7.32
N SER A 72 -8.41 14.20 -6.82
CA SER A 72 -8.67 14.16 -5.38
C SER A 72 -8.05 12.90 -4.79
N VAL A 73 -7.26 13.09 -3.73
CA VAL A 73 -6.54 12.03 -3.06
C VAL A 73 -7.17 11.77 -1.69
N LYS A 74 -7.48 10.51 -1.41
CA LYS A 74 -7.94 10.07 -0.08
C LYS A 74 -7.02 9.00 0.44
N THR A 75 -6.27 9.34 1.47
CA THR A 75 -5.40 8.39 2.16
C THR A 75 -6.10 7.83 3.38
N ILE A 76 -6.04 6.51 3.53
CA ILE A 76 -6.52 5.79 4.70
C ILE A 76 -5.42 4.93 5.29
N THR A 77 -5.58 4.56 6.56
CA THR A 77 -4.77 3.53 7.23
C THR A 77 -5.66 2.32 7.50
N THR A 78 -6.46 2.37 8.56
CA THR A 78 -7.34 1.27 9.00
C THR A 78 -8.80 1.43 8.58
N SER A 79 -9.19 2.59 8.04
CA SER A 79 -10.58 2.86 7.64
C SER A 79 -11.07 1.86 6.59
N THR A 80 -12.32 1.42 6.73
CA THR A 80 -13.00 0.51 5.79
C THR A 80 -13.93 1.26 4.83
N HIS A 81 -14.04 2.58 4.98
CA HIS A 81 -14.79 3.43 4.07
C HIS A 81 -14.06 4.74 3.77
N VAL A 82 -14.42 5.38 2.66
CA VAL A 82 -13.96 6.71 2.27
C VAL A 82 -15.15 7.54 1.84
N SER A 83 -15.26 8.75 2.40
CA SER A 83 -16.29 9.71 2.01
C SER A 83 -15.72 10.79 1.10
N VAL A 84 -16.42 11.08 0.01
CA VAL A 84 -16.13 12.16 -0.92
C VAL A 84 -17.30 13.15 -0.92
N ARG A 85 -17.03 14.41 -0.60
CA ARG A 85 -18.07 15.45 -0.50
C ARG A 85 -18.63 15.79 -1.89
N LYS A 86 -19.97 15.79 -2.01
CA LYS A 86 -20.65 16.19 -3.25
C LYS A 86 -20.40 17.66 -3.60
N SER A 87 -20.28 18.51 -2.58
CA SER A 87 -20.09 19.95 -2.75
C SER A 87 -18.81 20.31 -3.52
N THR A 88 -17.78 19.47 -3.47
CA THR A 88 -16.50 19.71 -4.15
C THR A 88 -16.23 18.74 -5.30
N PHE A 89 -17.12 17.77 -5.52
CA PHE A 89 -16.94 16.68 -6.48
C PHE A 89 -16.78 17.17 -7.93
N HIS A 90 -17.52 18.22 -8.29
CA HIS A 90 -17.50 18.81 -9.63
C HIS A 90 -16.17 19.50 -10.01
N HIS A 91 -15.23 19.64 -9.06
CA HIS A 91 -13.90 20.17 -9.32
C HIS A 91 -12.87 19.08 -9.67
N VAL A 92 -13.27 17.80 -9.67
CA VAL A 92 -12.37 16.66 -9.74
C VAL A 92 -12.61 15.88 -11.02
N ASP A 93 -11.52 15.50 -11.69
CA ASP A 93 -11.54 14.68 -12.90
C ASP A 93 -11.22 13.21 -12.59
N ARG A 94 -10.43 12.96 -11.53
CA ARG A 94 -9.96 11.62 -11.12
C ARG A 94 -9.94 11.47 -9.60
N ILE A 95 -10.32 10.29 -9.11
CA ILE A 95 -10.29 9.98 -7.67
C ILE A 95 -9.29 8.86 -7.43
N LEU A 96 -8.35 9.14 -6.53
CA LEU A 96 -7.34 8.20 -6.09
C LEU A 96 -7.50 7.94 -4.59
N ILE A 97 -7.76 6.68 -4.23
CA ILE A 97 -7.83 6.22 -2.84
C ILE A 97 -6.60 5.37 -2.56
N LEU A 98 -5.82 5.79 -1.58
CA LEU A 98 -4.58 5.15 -1.17
C LEU A 98 -4.74 4.57 0.24
N ARG A 99 -4.14 3.41 0.48
CA ARG A 99 -3.97 2.85 1.82
C ARG A 99 -2.51 2.82 2.20
N ILE A 100 -2.19 3.39 3.35
CA ILE A 100 -0.89 3.20 3.99
C ILE A 100 -0.99 1.97 4.88
N ASN A 101 -0.33 0.91 4.46
CA ASN A 101 -0.21 -0.34 5.18
C ASN A 101 1.03 -0.30 6.06
N VAL A 102 0.84 -0.57 7.35
CA VAL A 102 1.92 -0.69 8.34
C VAL A 102 2.02 -2.15 8.73
N ASN A 103 3.06 -2.82 8.25
CA ASN A 103 3.30 -4.23 8.55
C ASN A 103 4.67 -4.38 9.23
N GLU A 104 4.65 -4.54 10.55
CA GLU A 104 5.84 -4.86 11.37
C GLU A 104 7.08 -4.00 11.02
N GLY A 105 6.89 -2.69 11.02
CA GLY A 105 7.96 -1.70 10.82
C GLY A 105 8.22 -1.31 9.37
N GLU A 106 7.59 -1.96 8.39
CA GLU A 106 7.63 -1.55 6.99
C GLU A 106 6.33 -0.82 6.61
N VAL A 107 6.50 0.36 6.03
CA VAL A 107 5.40 1.19 5.53
C VAL A 107 5.31 1.00 4.02
N SER A 108 4.11 0.69 3.54
CA SER A 108 3.83 0.57 2.10
C SER A 108 2.57 1.33 1.73
N VAL A 109 2.51 1.84 0.50
CA VAL A 109 1.34 2.55 -0.05
C VAL A 109 0.70 1.65 -1.10
N GLU A 110 -0.60 1.38 -0.93
CA GLU A 110 -1.43 0.56 -1.81
C GLU A 110 -2.47 1.45 -2.51
N GLU A 111 -2.64 1.28 -3.82
CA GLU A 111 -3.73 1.91 -4.58
C GLU A 111 -5.01 1.09 -4.42
N VAL A 112 -5.94 1.57 -3.58
CA VAL A 112 -7.22 0.91 -3.31
C VAL A 112 -8.21 1.16 -4.45
N LEU A 113 -8.23 2.39 -4.96
CA LEU A 113 -9.07 2.79 -6.08
C LEU A 113 -8.35 3.86 -6.89
N ASP A 114 -8.41 3.70 -8.20
CA ASP A 114 -8.00 4.70 -9.18
C ASP A 114 -9.04 4.68 -10.31
N CYS A 115 -9.86 5.72 -10.39
CA CYS A 115 -10.93 5.82 -11.38
C CYS A 115 -11.20 7.28 -11.78
N ARG A 116 -11.90 7.46 -12.88
CA ARG A 116 -12.42 8.78 -13.27
C ARG A 116 -13.53 9.20 -12.30
N ALA A 117 -13.69 10.51 -12.14
CA ALA A 117 -14.71 11.05 -11.24
C ALA A 117 -16.14 10.72 -11.70
N ASP A 118 -16.39 10.60 -13.00
CA ASP A 118 -17.69 10.20 -13.56
C ASP A 118 -18.07 8.74 -13.27
N GLU A 119 -17.09 7.86 -13.05
CA GLU A 119 -17.29 6.45 -12.70
C GLU A 119 -17.56 6.23 -11.20
N PHE A 120 -17.06 7.12 -10.33
CA PHE A 120 -17.09 6.94 -8.89
C PHE A 120 -18.50 6.79 -8.27
N PRO A 121 -19.55 7.52 -8.71
CA PRO A 121 -20.89 7.37 -8.16
C PRO A 121 -21.47 5.97 -8.33
N ALA A 122 -21.06 5.22 -9.37
CA ALA A 122 -21.49 3.83 -9.56
C ALA A 122 -20.79 2.85 -8.61
N LEU A 123 -19.62 3.23 -8.06
CA LEU A 123 -18.82 2.41 -7.15
C LEU A 123 -19.10 2.71 -5.67
N ALA A 124 -19.75 3.84 -5.38
CA ALA A 124 -20.03 4.33 -4.04
C ALA A 124 -21.53 4.28 -3.73
N SER A 125 -21.86 4.14 -2.44
CA SER A 125 -23.22 4.41 -1.97
C SER A 125 -23.46 5.90 -1.81
N GLU A 126 -24.68 6.34 -2.08
CA GLU A 126 -25.05 7.75 -1.94
C GLU A 126 -25.50 8.07 -0.51
N GLY A 127 -24.81 9.01 0.15
CA GLY A 127 -25.15 9.53 1.46
C GLY A 127 -25.70 10.97 1.41
N ALA A 128 -26.06 11.51 2.58
CA ALA A 128 -26.50 12.89 2.73
C ALA A 128 -25.30 13.85 2.54
N GLY A 129 -25.16 14.42 1.34
CA GLY A 129 -24.10 15.37 1.01
C GLY A 129 -22.75 14.76 0.61
N GLU A 130 -22.63 13.43 0.61
CA GLU A 130 -21.39 12.72 0.26
C GLU A 130 -21.63 11.41 -0.48
N PHE A 131 -20.62 10.95 -1.20
CA PHE A 131 -20.50 9.61 -1.72
C PHE A 131 -19.64 8.79 -0.76
N VAL A 132 -20.12 7.61 -0.36
CA VAL A 132 -19.42 6.72 0.58
C VAL A 132 -18.97 5.47 -0.16
N PHE A 133 -17.67 5.38 -0.41
CA PHE A 133 -17.03 4.20 -0.97
C PHE A 133 -16.67 3.23 0.14
N ARG A 134 -17.23 2.01 0.09
CA ARG A 134 -16.83 0.93 1.01
C ARG A 134 -15.69 0.15 0.40
N ILE A 135 -14.61 0.04 1.15
CA ILE A 135 -13.42 -0.66 0.69
C ILE A 135 -13.70 -2.15 0.77
N ARG A 136 -13.98 -2.74 -0.39
CA ARG A 136 -13.98 -4.18 -0.57
C ARG A 136 -12.52 -4.61 -0.63
N GLN A 137 -12.17 -5.76 -0.07
CA GLN A 137 -10.86 -6.38 -0.33
C GLN A 137 -10.77 -6.55 -1.86
N THR A 138 -10.00 -5.68 -2.52
CA THR A 138 -9.98 -5.61 -3.97
C THR A 138 -9.23 -6.83 -4.49
N SER A 139 -9.94 -7.67 -5.24
CA SER A 139 -9.39 -8.76 -6.05
C SER A 139 -8.32 -8.31 -7.05
N ARG A 140 -8.15 -6.99 -7.25
CA ARG A 140 -7.16 -6.39 -8.15
C ARG A 140 -5.71 -6.67 -7.72
N ALA A 141 -5.44 -6.79 -6.42
CA ALA A 141 -4.11 -7.23 -5.93
C ALA A 141 -3.81 -8.70 -6.29
N ARG A 142 -4.85 -9.56 -6.40
CA ARG A 142 -4.69 -10.95 -6.87
C ARG A 142 -4.45 -11.02 -8.38
N HIS A 143 -5.21 -10.27 -9.18
CA HIS A 143 -5.02 -10.22 -10.63
C HIS A 143 -3.64 -9.69 -11.04
N ALA A 144 -3.11 -8.69 -10.31
CA ALA A 144 -1.78 -8.18 -10.56
C ALA A 144 -0.67 -9.19 -10.22
N LEU A 145 -0.93 -10.20 -9.38
CA LEU A 145 0.02 -11.28 -9.08
C LEU A 145 -0.10 -12.45 -10.06
N ASP A 146 -1.30 -12.71 -10.60
CA ASP A 146 -1.53 -13.78 -11.58
C ASP A 146 -0.74 -13.59 -12.90
N GLU A 147 -0.38 -12.35 -13.24
CA GLU A 147 0.44 -12.02 -14.41
C GLU A 147 1.96 -12.01 -14.12
N MET A 148 2.38 -12.14 -12.85
CA MET A 148 3.76 -12.00 -12.45
C MET A 148 4.53 -13.32 -12.51
N VAL A 149 5.81 -13.24 -12.85
CA VAL A 149 6.69 -14.41 -12.89
C VAL A 149 7.08 -14.83 -11.47
N VAL A 150 6.93 -16.13 -11.17
CA VAL A 150 7.50 -16.75 -9.97
C VAL A 150 8.99 -16.96 -10.18
N THR A 151 9.81 -16.35 -9.32
CA THR A 151 11.28 -16.42 -9.39
C THR A 151 11.89 -17.46 -8.46
N ALA A 152 11.17 -17.84 -7.40
CA ALA A 152 11.57 -18.93 -6.51
C ALA A 152 10.34 -19.62 -5.93
N GLU A 153 10.44 -20.94 -5.77
CA GLU A 153 9.43 -21.75 -5.10
C GLU A 153 10.07 -22.84 -4.26
N ALA A 154 9.41 -23.21 -3.16
CA ALA A 154 9.80 -24.37 -2.36
C ALA A 154 8.58 -24.95 -1.64
N TRP A 155 8.71 -26.22 -1.25
CA TRP A 155 7.68 -26.94 -0.51
C TRP A 155 8.18 -27.25 0.90
N GLN A 156 7.29 -27.10 1.89
CA GLN A 156 7.49 -27.56 3.25
C GLN A 156 6.19 -28.20 3.76
N GLY A 157 6.14 -29.54 3.74
CA GLY A 157 4.92 -30.28 4.07
C GLY A 157 3.76 -29.90 3.13
N PRO A 158 2.58 -29.50 3.64
CA PRO A 158 1.44 -29.12 2.80
C PRO A 158 1.56 -27.69 2.22
N TYR A 159 2.61 -26.96 2.60
CA TYR A 159 2.77 -25.56 2.23
C TYR A 159 3.68 -25.40 1.02
N ARG A 160 3.22 -24.62 0.04
CA ARG A 160 4.02 -24.12 -1.07
C ARG A 160 4.33 -22.65 -0.83
N ILE A 161 5.60 -22.29 -0.80
CA ILE A 161 6.06 -20.92 -0.66
C ILE A 161 6.48 -20.41 -2.04
N LEU A 162 5.96 -19.26 -2.44
CA LEU A 162 6.20 -18.65 -3.74
C LEU A 162 6.79 -17.26 -3.55
N GLN A 163 7.83 -16.96 -4.31
CA GLN A 163 8.34 -15.60 -4.48
C GLN A 163 8.13 -15.15 -5.92
N TYR A 164 7.44 -14.02 -6.08
CA TYR A 164 7.30 -13.34 -7.36
C TYR A 164 8.46 -12.38 -7.62
N GLU A 165 8.62 -11.96 -8.87
CA GLU A 165 9.69 -11.05 -9.31
C GLU A 165 9.75 -9.70 -8.57
N ASN A 166 8.64 -9.22 -8.01
CA ASN A 166 8.62 -8.02 -7.16
C ASN A 166 8.96 -8.30 -5.67
N GLY A 167 9.39 -9.52 -5.36
CA GLY A 167 9.71 -9.97 -4.01
C GLY A 167 8.51 -10.29 -3.13
N THR A 168 7.27 -10.28 -3.66
CA THR A 168 6.07 -10.68 -2.91
C THR A 168 6.13 -12.16 -2.58
N ILE A 169 5.85 -12.49 -1.32
CA ILE A 169 5.79 -13.87 -0.83
C ILE A 169 4.33 -14.27 -0.62
N ILE A 170 3.95 -15.39 -1.24
CA ILE A 170 2.68 -16.07 -0.98
C ILE A 170 2.98 -17.43 -0.36
N VAL A 171 2.10 -17.86 0.54
CA VAL A 171 2.07 -19.23 1.04
C VAL A 171 0.75 -19.84 0.59
N GLU A 172 0.81 -20.94 -0.13
CA GLU A 172 -0.35 -21.77 -0.46
C GLU A 172 -0.35 -22.99 0.46
N ARG A 173 -1.55 -23.48 0.81
CA ARG A 173 -1.73 -24.77 1.45
C ARG A 173 -2.68 -25.58 0.58
N ASP A 174 -2.27 -26.77 0.16
CA ASP A 174 -3.08 -27.64 -0.70
C ASP A 174 -3.57 -26.94 -2.00
N GLY A 175 -2.77 -26.01 -2.54
CA GLY A 175 -3.09 -25.21 -3.73
C GLY A 175 -3.93 -23.95 -3.48
N GLU A 176 -4.32 -23.66 -2.23
CA GLU A 176 -5.05 -22.44 -1.89
C GLU A 176 -4.16 -21.40 -1.20
N ALA A 177 -4.12 -20.19 -1.76
CA ALA A 177 -3.39 -19.06 -1.19
C ALA A 177 -3.91 -18.70 0.21
N GLN A 178 -3.02 -18.72 1.19
CA GLN A 178 -3.33 -18.45 2.58
C GLN A 178 -3.45 -16.94 2.84
N PRO A 179 -4.49 -16.48 3.56
CA PRO A 179 -4.71 -15.06 3.81
C PRO A 179 -3.62 -14.45 4.72
N GLN A 180 -2.92 -15.27 5.51
CA GLN A 180 -1.83 -14.84 6.38
C GLN A 180 -0.60 -15.72 6.16
N ALA A 181 0.30 -15.30 5.27
CA ALA A 181 1.54 -16.00 4.99
C ALA A 181 2.50 -16.02 6.21
N LYS A 182 2.56 -14.93 6.98
CA LYS A 182 3.63 -14.72 7.96
C LYS A 182 3.62 -15.67 9.16
N PRO A 183 2.49 -15.95 9.84
CA PRO A 183 2.47 -16.93 10.94
C PRO A 183 2.98 -18.29 10.48
N ILE A 184 2.56 -18.74 9.28
CA ILE A 184 2.99 -20.00 8.69
C ILE A 184 4.50 -19.97 8.39
N LEU A 185 5.01 -18.88 7.81
CA LEU A 185 6.44 -18.70 7.57
C LEU A 185 7.26 -18.69 8.87
N ARG A 186 6.72 -18.18 9.99
CA ARG A 186 7.40 -18.23 11.30
C ARG A 186 7.50 -19.65 11.83
N GLU A 187 6.45 -20.45 11.68
CA GLU A 187 6.45 -21.86 12.07
C GLU A 187 7.50 -22.63 11.25
N ILE A 188 7.51 -22.42 9.93
CA ILE A 188 8.48 -23.03 9.01
C ILE A 188 9.91 -22.56 9.32
N ALA A 189 10.13 -21.27 9.50
CA ALA A 189 11.45 -20.74 9.84
C ALA A 189 11.97 -21.32 11.16
N THR A 190 11.10 -21.44 12.17
CA THR A 190 11.46 -22.02 13.46
C THR A 190 11.85 -23.50 13.32
N SER A 191 11.13 -24.28 12.51
CA SER A 191 11.46 -25.70 12.28
C SER A 191 12.76 -25.89 11.50
N LEU A 192 13.13 -24.93 10.66
CA LEU A 192 14.39 -24.89 9.91
C LEU A 192 15.55 -24.25 10.69
N GLY A 193 15.33 -23.76 11.92
CA GLY A 193 16.34 -23.07 12.71
C GLY A 193 16.73 -21.68 12.19
N ILE A 194 15.89 -21.08 11.35
CA ILE A 194 16.11 -19.74 10.78
C ILE A 194 15.71 -18.68 11.82
N SER A 195 16.59 -17.71 12.04
CA SER A 195 16.32 -16.59 12.94
C SER A 195 15.11 -15.77 12.48
N LEU A 196 14.19 -15.48 13.42
CA LEU A 196 13.07 -14.57 13.18
C LEU A 196 13.49 -13.09 13.18
N LEU A 197 14.74 -12.79 13.55
CA LEU A 197 15.30 -11.44 13.58
C LEU A 197 16.22 -11.21 12.39
N ASN A 198 16.26 -9.98 11.90
CA ASN A 198 17.21 -9.54 10.88
C ASN A 198 18.56 -9.11 11.50
N ALA A 199 19.52 -8.72 10.67
CA ALA A 199 20.86 -8.32 11.11
C ALA A 199 20.88 -7.11 12.07
N ASN A 200 19.82 -6.30 12.06
CA ASN A 200 19.66 -5.14 12.92
C ASN A 200 18.90 -5.45 14.23
N GLY A 201 18.56 -6.73 14.47
CA GLY A 201 17.84 -7.17 15.67
C GLY A 201 16.31 -6.98 15.61
N ASN A 202 15.77 -6.48 14.50
CA ASN A 202 14.33 -6.30 14.31
C ASN A 202 13.68 -7.58 13.78
N ALA A 203 12.40 -7.79 14.06
CA ALA A 203 11.65 -8.92 13.50
C ALA A 203 11.63 -8.87 11.96
N ARG A 204 11.84 -10.02 11.31
CA ARG A 204 11.79 -10.13 9.85
C ARG A 204 10.37 -9.91 9.35
N ASN A 205 10.22 -9.12 8.28
CA ASN A 205 8.95 -9.01 7.57
C ASN A 205 8.65 -10.29 6.75
N THR A 206 7.44 -10.40 6.17
CA THR A 206 7.03 -11.58 5.38
C THR A 206 7.98 -11.85 4.21
N ARG A 207 8.48 -10.79 3.54
CA ARG A 207 9.39 -10.91 2.39
C ARG A 207 10.77 -11.44 2.79
N GLN A 208 11.36 -10.87 3.83
CA GLN A 208 12.65 -11.27 4.39
C GLN A 208 12.59 -12.70 4.90
N LEU A 209 11.55 -13.03 5.68
CA LEU A 209 11.39 -14.36 6.24
C LEU A 209 11.14 -15.41 5.14
N GLY A 210 10.26 -15.10 4.18
CA GLY A 210 9.97 -15.99 3.06
C GLY A 210 11.16 -16.22 2.13
N SER A 211 11.93 -15.17 1.80
CA SER A 211 13.13 -15.32 0.98
C SER A 211 14.17 -16.24 1.64
N GLU A 212 14.31 -16.14 2.95
CA GLU A 212 15.28 -16.94 3.71
C GLU A 212 14.84 -18.39 3.91
N VAL A 213 13.53 -18.60 4.09
CA VAL A 213 12.94 -19.94 4.02
C VAL A 213 13.20 -20.57 2.64
N LEU A 214 12.97 -19.84 1.55
CA LEU A 214 13.20 -20.33 0.18
C LEU A 214 14.67 -20.70 -0.06
N ILE A 215 15.61 -19.84 0.36
CA ILE A 215 17.05 -20.10 0.26
C ILE A 215 17.41 -21.40 0.99
N ASN A 216 16.98 -21.57 2.24
CA ASN A 216 17.32 -22.76 3.05
C ASN A 216 16.70 -24.05 2.49
N LEU A 217 15.45 -23.99 2.01
CA LEU A 217 14.79 -25.14 1.41
C LEU A 217 15.43 -25.52 0.07
N SER A 218 15.82 -24.55 -0.75
CA SER A 218 16.49 -24.80 -2.03
C SER A 218 17.92 -25.34 -1.86
N ALA A 219 18.62 -24.98 -0.78
CA ALA A 219 19.96 -25.47 -0.47
C ALA A 219 19.98 -26.88 0.17
N SER A 220 18.82 -27.40 0.57
CA SER A 220 18.67 -28.73 1.21
C SER A 220 18.38 -29.86 0.19
N HIS A 221 18.55 -29.58 -1.10
CA HIS A 221 18.44 -30.53 -2.22
C HIS A 221 19.74 -30.64 -3.02
#